data_AF-A0A820PCJ1-F1
#
_entry.id   AF-A0A820PCJ1-F1
#
_cell.length_a   1.000
_cell.length_b   1.000
_cell.length_c   1.000
_cell.angle_alpha   90.00
_cell.angle_beta   90.00
_cell.angle_gamma   90.00
#
_symmetry.space_group_name_H-M   'P 1'
#
loop_
_entity.id
_entity.type
_entity.pdbx_description
1 polymer ?
#
loop_
_entity_poly.entity_id
_entity_poly.type
_entity_poly.pdbx_seq_one_letter_code
_entity_poly.pdbx_strand_id
1 'polypeptide(L)'
;TQEHRGRIESVQLLLLSDEDKQPSLVSTGHDGLIKYWDLKNVTSRHTFNAQNDSVVKMNCIYADRTHIVSVGDDCLVKILDFATRPHQK
;
A
#
# COMPACT_ATOMS: atom_id res chain seq x y z
N THR A 1 5.32 5.44 13.14
CA THR A 1 3.87 5.50 13.42
C THR A 1 3.17 4.60 12.43
N GLN A 2 2.14 3.85 12.84
CA GLN A 2 1.40 3.00 11.90
C GLN A 2 0.50 3.82 10.97
N GLU A 3 0.11 5.01 11.41
CA GLU A 3 -0.75 5.95 10.70
C GLU A 3 -0.04 6.63 9.51
N HIS A 4 -0.84 7.09 8.55
CA HIS A 4 -0.39 8.03 7.52
C HIS A 4 -0.04 9.38 8.16
N ARG A 5 0.95 10.07 7.58
CA ARG A 5 1.37 11.42 8.02
C ARG A 5 0.76 12.56 7.18
N GLY A 6 -0.04 12.20 6.19
CA GLY A 6 -0.73 13.12 5.30
C GLY A 6 -2.15 12.65 5.01
N ARG A 7 -2.89 13.46 4.25
CA ARG A 7 -4.24 13.11 3.79
C ARG A 7 -4.22 11.77 3.06
N ILE A 8 -5.15 10.89 3.40
CA ILE A 8 -5.41 9.64 2.69
C ILE A 8 -6.25 9.98 1.47
N GLU A 9 -5.78 9.57 0.30
CA GLU A 9 -6.46 9.84 -0.99
C GLU A 9 -7.20 8.61 -1.50
N SER A 10 -6.66 7.41 -1.24
CA SER A 10 -7.25 6.18 -1.76
C SER A 10 -7.09 5.01 -0.79
N VAL A 11 -8.14 4.20 -0.71
CA VAL A 11 -8.25 3.01 0.12
C VAL A 11 -8.96 1.93 -0.69
N GLN A 12 -8.45 0.70 -0.63
CA GLN A 12 -9.09 -0.46 -1.26
C GLN A 12 -9.11 -1.64 -0.29
N LEU A 13 -10.26 -2.30 -0.22
CA LEU A 13 -10.44 -3.57 0.48
C LEU A 13 -10.12 -4.74 -0.47
N LEU A 14 -9.32 -5.70 -0.02
CA LEU A 14 -8.97 -6.91 -0.74
C LEU A 14 -9.53 -8.14 -0.03
N LEU A 15 -10.31 -8.92 -0.76
CA LEU A 15 -10.83 -10.22 -0.32
C LEU A 15 -9.94 -11.32 -0.92
N LEU A 16 -8.82 -11.62 -0.26
CA LEU A 16 -7.90 -12.67 -0.66
C LEU A 16 -8.34 -14.00 0.00
N SER A 17 -9.14 -14.84 -0.66
CA SER A 17 -9.54 -16.18 -0.15
C SER A 17 -8.73 -17.31 -0.81
N ASP A 18 -8.31 -18.39 -0.16
CA ASP A 18 -9.21 -19.39 0.42
C ASP A 18 -8.81 -19.92 1.80
N GLU A 19 -7.59 -19.66 2.28
CA GLU A 19 -7.11 -20.21 3.57
C GLU A 19 -7.31 -19.23 4.76
N ASP A 20 -7.16 -17.93 4.54
CA ASP A 20 -7.36 -16.89 5.55
C ASP A 20 -8.61 -16.05 5.22
N LYS A 21 -9.72 -16.30 5.93
CA LYS A 21 -11.02 -15.65 5.72
C LYS A 21 -11.07 -14.14 6.00
N GLN A 22 -9.93 -13.48 6.16
CA GLN A 22 -9.88 -12.10 6.63
C GLN A 22 -9.59 -11.12 5.49
N PRO A 23 -10.46 -10.10 5.30
CA PRO A 23 -10.17 -9.04 4.35
C PRO A 23 -8.90 -8.31 4.77
N SER A 24 -8.10 -7.96 3.77
CA SER A 24 -6.97 -7.06 3.94
C SER A 24 -7.30 -5.71 3.34
N LEU A 25 -6.61 -4.66 3.75
CA LEU A 25 -6.84 -3.31 3.23
C LEU A 25 -5.52 -2.70 2.79
N VAL A 26 -5.53 -1.99 1.67
CA VAL A 26 -4.44 -1.14 1.23
C VAL A 26 -4.88 0.31 1.22
N SER A 27 -3.98 1.21 1.60
CA SER A 27 -4.21 2.65 1.55
C SER A 27 -2.99 3.40 1.05
N THR A 28 -3.23 4.58 0.48
CA THR A 28 -2.17 5.51 0.08
C THR A 28 -2.61 6.97 0.25
N GLY A 29 -1.64 7.89 0.25
CA GLY A 29 -1.93 9.30 0.45
C GLY A 29 -0.75 10.24 0.21
N HIS A 30 -0.88 11.45 0.71
CA HIS A 30 0.07 12.55 0.49
C HIS A 30 1.42 12.37 1.18
N ASP A 31 1.58 11.35 2.02
CA ASP A 31 2.86 11.01 2.63
C ASP A 31 3.73 10.11 1.75
N GLY A 32 3.28 9.78 0.53
CA GLY A 32 4.02 8.94 -0.41
C GLY A 32 4.09 7.47 -0.03
N LEU A 33 3.35 7.07 1.00
CA LEU A 33 3.36 5.70 1.52
C LEU A 33 2.21 4.88 0.95
N ILE A 34 2.47 3.59 0.77
CA ILE A 34 1.44 2.58 0.61
C ILE A 34 1.45 1.73 1.88
N LYS A 35 0.28 1.55 2.50
CA LYS A 35 0.15 0.76 3.72
C LYS A 35 -0.76 -0.43 3.48
N TYR A 36 -0.32 -1.60 3.93
CA TYR A 36 -1.09 -2.83 3.96
C TYR A 36 -1.50 -3.13 5.40
N TRP A 37 -2.78 -3.36 5.62
CA TRP A 37 -3.38 -3.42 6.95
C TRP A 37 -3.94 -4.81 7.25
N ASP A 38 -3.62 -5.29 8.44
CA ASP A 38 -4.31 -6.39 9.09
C ASP A 38 -5.50 -5.82 9.85
N LEU A 39 -6.71 -6.13 9.37
CA LEU A 39 -7.95 -5.64 9.97
C LEU A 39 -8.32 -6.33 11.29
N LYS A 40 -7.76 -7.51 11.59
CA LYS A 40 -8.02 -8.21 12.86
C LYS A 40 -7.38 -7.47 14.03
N ASN A 41 -6.13 -7.05 13.84
CA ASN A 41 -5.34 -6.36 14.86
C ASN A 41 -5.40 -4.84 14.71
N VAL A 42 -6.01 -4.34 13.63
CA VAL A 42 -6.05 -2.92 13.26
C VAL A 42 -4.63 -2.33 13.18
N THR A 43 -3.74 -3.06 12.51
CA THR A 43 -2.34 -2.66 12.38
C THR A 43 -1.84 -2.61 10.95
N SER A 44 -0.94 -1.65 10.67
CA SER A 44 -0.22 -1.60 9.40
C SER A 44 0.88 -2.67 9.42
N ARG A 45 0.63 -3.79 8.76
CA ARG A 45 1.55 -4.94 8.69
C ARG A 45 2.76 -4.64 7.82
N HIS A 46 2.54 -3.91 6.73
CA HIS A 46 3.61 -3.46 5.84
C HIS A 46 3.40 -2.01 5.44
N THR A 47 4.50 -1.27 5.37
CA THR A 47 4.55 0.09 4.81
C THR A 47 5.58 0.07 3.71
N PHE A 48 5.15 0.40 2.50
CA PHE A 48 5.98 0.49 1.32
C PHE A 48 6.20 1.95 0.99
N ASN A 49 7.44 2.31 0.69
CA ASN A 49 7.73 3.58 0.06
C ASN A 49 7.46 3.40 -1.43
N ALA A 50 6.41 4.04 -1.95
CA ALA A 50 6.15 4.02 -3.39
C ALA A 50 7.20 4.82 -4.16
N GLN A 51 8.10 5.53 -3.47
CA GLN A 51 8.99 6.53 -4.04
C GLN A 51 10.46 6.24 -3.66
N ASN A 52 11.39 6.38 -4.61
CA ASN A 52 12.82 6.08 -4.37
C ASN A 52 13.65 7.27 -3.89
N ASP A 53 13.22 8.52 -4.14
CA ASP A 53 14.09 9.70 -3.96
C ASP A 53 13.43 10.90 -3.27
N SER A 54 12.10 11.02 -3.30
CA SER A 54 11.39 12.14 -2.68
C SER A 54 9.96 11.77 -2.32
N VAL A 55 9.40 12.42 -1.30
CA VAL A 55 8.00 12.23 -0.91
C VAL A 55 7.10 12.90 -1.94
N VAL A 56 6.41 12.09 -2.74
CA VAL A 56 5.43 12.51 -3.74
C VAL A 56 4.05 12.10 -3.28
N LYS A 57 3.05 12.94 -3.54
CA LYS A 57 1.66 12.63 -3.20
C LYS A 57 1.13 11.51 -4.09
N MET A 58 0.46 10.56 -3.46
CA MET A 58 -0.21 9.46 -4.13
C MET A 58 -1.69 9.78 -4.30
N ASN A 59 -2.22 9.51 -5.49
CA ASN A 59 -3.58 9.90 -5.87
C ASN A 59 -4.52 8.69 -5.91
N CYS A 60 -4.04 7.55 -6.40
CA CYS A 60 -4.85 6.33 -6.50
C CYS A 60 -4.00 5.08 -6.26
N ILE A 61 -4.66 4.03 -5.76
CA ILE A 61 -4.12 2.69 -5.63
C ILE A 61 -5.12 1.68 -6.20
N TYR A 62 -4.59 0.62 -6.79
CA TYR A 62 -5.31 -0.61 -7.07
C TYR A 62 -4.43 -1.78 -6.64
N ALA A 63 -5.01 -2.84 -6.10
CA ALA A 63 -4.30 -4.03 -5.73
C ALA A 63 -5.14 -5.28 -6.02
N ASP A 64 -4.45 -6.34 -6.38
CA ASP A 64 -4.98 -7.69 -6.54
C ASP A 64 -4.24 -8.65 -5.59
N ARG A 65 -4.23 -9.95 -5.90
CA ARG A 65 -3.60 -10.96 -5.04
C ARG A 65 -2.08 -10.95 -5.05
N THR A 66 -1.48 -10.38 -6.09
CA THR A 66 -0.04 -10.47 -6.37
C THR A 66 0.61 -9.11 -6.53
N HIS A 67 -0.14 -8.09 -6.93
CA HIS A 67 0.39 -6.77 -7.22
C HIS A 67 -0.38 -5.65 -6.54
N ILE A 68 0.35 -4.57 -6.30
CA ILE A 68 -0.17 -3.24 -6.01
C ILE A 68 0.27 -2.32 -7.13
N VAL A 69 -0.69 -1.66 -7.76
CA VAL A 69 -0.49 -0.60 -8.74
C VAL A 69 -0.83 0.74 -8.10
N SER A 70 0.04 1.72 -8.31
CA SER A 70 -0.15 3.04 -7.72
C SER A 70 0.31 4.15 -8.65
N VAL A 71 -0.29 5.33 -8.49
CA VAL A 71 0.01 6.54 -9.27
C VAL A 71 0.01 7.78 -8.37
N GLY A 72 0.84 8.76 -8.70
CA GLY A 72 0.98 10.01 -7.95
C GLY A 72 1.40 11.19 -8.83
N ASP A 73 1.83 12.27 -8.17
CA ASP A 73 2.23 13.52 -8.84
C ASP A 73 3.59 13.40 -9.59
N ASP A 74 4.27 12.26 -9.51
CA ASP A 74 5.53 11.98 -10.22
C ASP A 74 5.30 11.55 -11.68
N CYS A 75 4.04 11.48 -12.12
CA CYS A 75 3.65 11.02 -13.45
C CYS A 75 4.10 9.58 -13.76
N LEU A 76 4.37 8.76 -12.74
CA LEU A 76 4.77 7.37 -12.91
C LEU A 76 3.67 6.40 -12.46
N VAL A 77 3.53 5.29 -13.19
CA VAL A 77 2.80 4.11 -12.74
C VAL A 77 3.79 3.16 -12.08
N LYS A 78 3.50 2.76 -10.85
CA LYS A 78 4.39 1.88 -10.09
C LYS A 78 3.69 0.61 -9.72
N ILE A 79 4.38 -0.50 -9.95
CA ILE A 79 3.91 -1.84 -9.70
C ILE A 79 4.80 -2.44 -8.62
N LEU A 80 4.18 -2.87 -7.52
CA LEU A 80 4.83 -3.55 -6.40
C LEU A 80 4.29 -4.99 -6.35
N ASP A 81 5.16 -5.98 -6.22
CA ASP A 81 4.76 -7.39 -6.07
C ASP A 81 4.72 -7.76 -4.58
N PHE A 82 3.64 -8.39 -4.12
CA PHE A 82 3.49 -8.92 -2.76
C PHE A 82 4.51 -10.04 -2.45
N ALA A 83 4.94 -10.78 -3.46
CA ALA A 83 5.90 -11.89 -3.33
C ALA A 83 7.33 -11.41 -3.11
N THR A 84 7.66 -10.18 -3.54
CA THR A 84 8.96 -9.59 -3.25
C THR A 84 9.05 -9.22 -1.78
N ARG A 85 9.58 -10.16 -0.98
CA ARG A 85 10.15 -9.83 0.33
C ARG A 85 11.14 -8.69 0.11
N PRO A 86 11.02 -7.54 0.81
CA PRO A 86 11.97 -6.46 0.65
C PRO A 86 13.37 -7.02 0.95
N HIS A 87 14.32 -6.71 0.06
CA HIS A 87 15.72 -7.00 0.30
C HIS A 87 16.09 -6.40 1.66
N GLN A 88 16.33 -7.25 2.67
CA GLN A 88 16.99 -6.84 3.88
C GLN A 88 18.42 -6.48 3.50
N LYS A 89 18.76 -5.19 3.62
CA LYS A 89 20.13 -4.74 3.83
C LYS A 89 20.31 -4.48 5.32
#